data_AF-A0A4R2K3I8-F1
#
_entry.id   AF-A0A4R2K3I8-F1
#
_cell.length_a   1.000
_cell.length_b   1.000
_cell.length_c   1.000
_cell.angle_alpha   90.00
_cell.angle_beta   90.00
_cell.angle_gamma   90.00
#
_symmetry.space_group_name_H-M   'P 1'
#
loop_
_entity.id
_entity.type
_entity.pdbx_description
1 polymer ?
#
loop_
_entity_poly.entity_id
_entity_poly.type
_entity_poly.pdbx_seq_one_letter_code
_entity_poly.pdbx_strand_id
1 'polypeptide(L)'
;MATDNTLSRSTVDIRLSIEDARQATASAGCEDGPYGELMATYVELGELLDSGRADVEYEQECRALVDRLIVLGKANERHWDQKWAAWAAENTTFGGDVW
;
A
#
# COMPACT_ATOMS: atom_id res chain seq x y z
N MET A 1 5.05 35.97 -18.89
CA MET A 1 5.64 35.42 -17.67
C MET A 1 4.57 34.56 -17.01
N ALA A 2 4.71 33.25 -17.10
CA ALA A 2 3.85 32.28 -16.42
C ALA A 2 4.78 31.44 -15.55
N THR A 3 4.68 31.62 -14.23
CA THR A 3 5.38 30.79 -13.24
C THR A 3 4.38 30.38 -12.19
N ASP A 4 4.49 29.12 -11.78
CA ASP A 4 4.01 28.56 -10.51
C ASP A 4 2.51 28.35 -10.30
N ASN A 5 1.94 27.34 -10.98
CA ASN A 5 0.75 26.68 -10.43
C ASN A 5 0.74 25.13 -10.53
N THR A 6 1.76 24.52 -11.13
CA THR A 6 1.84 23.06 -11.30
C THR A 6 2.50 22.35 -10.12
N LEU A 7 3.46 22.99 -9.44
CA LEU A 7 4.17 22.43 -8.28
C LEU A 7 3.30 22.34 -7.02
N SER A 8 2.32 23.24 -6.87
CA SER A 8 1.42 23.28 -5.70
C SER A 8 0.44 22.09 -5.66
N ARG A 9 -0.02 21.62 -6.84
CA ARG A 9 -0.97 20.50 -6.90
C ARG A 9 -0.33 19.15 -6.55
N SER A 10 0.86 18.88 -7.09
CA SER A 10 1.56 17.60 -6.89
C SER A 10 1.94 17.33 -5.43
N THR A 11 2.30 18.36 -4.68
CA THR A 11 2.75 18.23 -3.28
C THR A 11 1.56 17.97 -2.34
N VAL A 12 0.42 18.61 -2.60
CA VAL A 12 -0.82 18.38 -1.84
C VAL A 12 -1.35 16.96 -2.07
N ASP A 13 -1.27 16.45 -3.31
CA ASP A 13 -1.73 15.10 -3.65
C ASP A 13 -0.89 13.99 -2.97
N ILE A 14 0.43 14.20 -2.84
CA ILE A 14 1.32 13.26 -2.13
C ILE A 14 1.01 13.24 -0.63
N ARG A 15 0.83 14.40 0.00
CA ARG A 15 0.57 14.49 1.45
C ARG A 15 -0.76 13.85 1.87
N LEU A 16 -1.81 14.01 1.07
CA LEU A 16 -3.08 13.31 1.30
C LEU A 16 -2.91 11.79 1.17
N SER A 17 -2.17 11.33 0.16
CA SER A 17 -1.89 9.92 -0.05
C SER A 17 -1.09 9.29 1.11
N ILE A 18 -0.16 10.05 1.71
CA ILE A 18 0.58 9.62 2.90
C ILE A 18 -0.36 9.46 4.10
N GLU A 19 -1.25 10.42 4.33
CA GLU A 19 -2.18 10.36 5.47
C GLU A 19 -3.16 9.18 5.35
N ASP A 20 -3.69 8.94 4.15
CA ASP A 20 -4.54 7.78 3.89
C ASP A 20 -3.79 6.47 4.17
N ALA A 21 -2.53 6.37 3.74
CA ALA A 21 -1.68 5.21 3.99
C ALA A 21 -1.35 5.04 5.50
N ARG A 22 -1.15 6.13 6.24
CA ARG A 22 -0.98 6.07 7.71
C ARG A 22 -2.23 5.54 8.39
N GLN A 23 -3.39 6.06 8.00
CA GLN A 23 -4.66 5.63 8.57
C GLN A 23 -4.92 4.15 8.27
N ALA A 24 -4.65 3.71 7.05
CA ALA A 24 -4.77 2.30 6.65
C ALA A 24 -3.78 1.39 7.41
N THR A 25 -2.55 1.86 7.66
CA THR A 25 -1.58 1.13 8.49
C THR A 25 -2.07 0.99 9.92
N ALA A 26 -2.62 2.06 10.50
CA ALA A 26 -3.10 2.09 11.87
C ALA A 26 -4.37 1.24 12.10
N SER A 27 -5.19 1.05 11.06
CA SER A 27 -6.40 0.26 11.11
C SER A 27 -6.21 -1.21 10.73
N ALA A 28 -5.06 -1.57 10.15
CA ALA A 28 -4.75 -2.94 9.75
C ALA A 28 -4.70 -3.87 10.98
N GLY A 29 -5.57 -4.88 10.98
CA GLY A 29 -5.57 -5.96 11.96
C GLY A 29 -4.61 -7.08 11.58
N CYS A 30 -4.37 -8.00 12.53
CA CYS A 30 -3.56 -9.21 12.30
C CYS A 30 -4.09 -10.06 11.13
N GLU A 31 -5.40 -10.04 10.89
CA GLU A 31 -6.05 -10.81 9.82
C GLU A 31 -5.91 -10.20 8.41
N ASP A 32 -5.44 -8.96 8.31
CA ASP A 32 -5.22 -8.27 7.04
C ASP A 32 -3.86 -8.66 6.41
N GLY A 33 -3.12 -9.54 7.09
CA GLY A 33 -1.88 -10.13 6.57
C GLY A 33 -0.83 -9.05 6.26
N PRO A 34 -0.21 -9.06 5.07
CA PRO A 34 0.86 -8.13 4.72
C PRO A 34 0.37 -6.69 4.43
N TYR A 35 -0.95 -6.43 4.47
CA TYR A 35 -1.52 -5.13 4.13
C TYR A 35 -0.99 -3.99 5.01
N GLY A 36 -0.85 -4.21 6.33
CA GLY A 36 -0.31 -3.19 7.23
C GLY A 36 1.13 -2.80 6.89
N GLU A 37 1.98 -3.78 6.59
CA GLU A 37 3.37 -3.54 6.20
C GLU A 37 3.47 -2.88 4.81
N LEU A 38 2.56 -3.23 3.89
CA LEU A 38 2.45 -2.60 2.58
C LEU A 38 2.14 -1.10 2.72
N MET A 39 1.14 -0.75 3.54
CA MET A 39 0.75 0.65 3.78
C MET A 39 1.86 1.42 4.52
N ALA A 40 2.54 0.80 5.49
CA ALA A 40 3.68 1.41 6.16
C ALA A 40 4.82 1.76 5.18
N THR A 41 5.06 0.87 4.21
CA THR A 41 6.08 1.10 3.17
C THR A 41 5.68 2.23 2.21
N TYR A 42 4.37 2.40 1.92
CA TYR A 42 3.89 3.56 1.17
C TYR A 42 4.09 4.87 1.93
N VAL A 43 3.88 4.88 3.25
CA VAL A 43 4.15 6.05 4.11
C VAL A 43 5.63 6.42 4.04
N GLU A 44 6.52 5.45 4.24
CA GLU A 44 7.97 5.67 4.21
C GLU A 44 8.44 6.23 2.85
N LEU A 45 7.93 5.68 1.75
CA LEU A 45 8.23 6.19 0.41
C LEU A 45 7.69 7.62 0.22
N GLY A 46 6.46 7.89 0.66
CA GLY A 46 5.88 9.23 0.54
C GLY A 46 6.61 10.28 1.37
N GLU A 47 7.01 9.95 2.60
CA GLU A 47 7.83 10.82 3.46
C GLU A 47 9.19 11.12 2.81
N LEU A 48 9.80 10.12 2.20
CA LEU A 48 11.06 10.28 1.46
C LEU A 48 10.88 11.22 0.26
N LEU A 49 9.82 11.04 -0.53
CA LEU A 49 9.51 11.92 -1.66
C LEU A 49 9.21 13.36 -1.24
N ASP A 50 8.57 13.57 -0.08
CA ASP A 50 8.26 14.89 0.48
C ASP A 50 9.47 15.53 1.20
N SER A 51 10.57 14.79 1.40
CA SER A 51 11.73 15.28 2.16
C SER A 51 12.56 16.33 1.42
N GLY A 52 12.34 16.51 0.11
CA GLY A 52 13.10 17.42 -0.74
C GLY A 52 14.57 17.02 -0.95
N ARG A 53 14.93 15.77 -0.63
CA ARG A 53 16.27 15.21 -0.91
C ARG A 53 16.44 14.94 -2.41
N ALA A 54 17.66 15.01 -2.90
CA ALA A 54 18.01 14.78 -4.30
C ALA A 54 19.43 14.20 -4.47
N ASP A 55 19.91 13.50 -3.44
CA ASP A 55 21.22 12.83 -3.46
C ASP A 55 21.12 11.40 -4.03
N VAL A 56 22.28 10.76 -4.24
CA VAL A 56 22.35 9.40 -4.80
C VAL A 56 21.76 8.37 -3.83
N GLU A 57 21.85 8.61 -2.51
CA GLU A 57 21.30 7.73 -1.50
C GLU A 57 19.77 7.75 -1.54
N TYR A 58 19.17 8.91 -1.77
CA TYR A 58 17.74 9.09 -1.99
C TYR A 58 17.21 8.23 -3.14
N GLU A 59 17.89 8.20 -4.29
CA GLU A 59 17.45 7.36 -5.41
C GLU A 59 17.52 5.86 -5.07
N GLN A 60 18.53 5.45 -4.30
CA GLN A 60 18.69 4.07 -3.84
C GLN A 60 17.63 3.69 -2.80
N GLU A 61 17.34 4.56 -1.84
CA GLU A 61 16.29 4.39 -0.84
C GLU A 61 14.91 4.30 -1.51
N CYS A 62 14.59 5.21 -2.46
CA CYS A 62 13.36 5.14 -3.25
C CYS A 62 13.25 3.80 -3.99
N ARG A 63 14.33 3.34 -4.64
CA ARG A 63 14.33 2.06 -5.35
C ARG A 63 14.09 0.89 -4.40
N ALA A 64 14.76 0.86 -3.24
CA ALA A 64 14.61 -0.20 -2.26
C ALA A 64 13.16 -0.28 -1.74
N LEU A 65 12.53 0.87 -1.47
CA LEU A 65 11.14 0.94 -1.03
C LEU A 65 10.19 0.48 -2.14
N VAL A 66 10.42 0.87 -3.39
CA VAL A 66 9.61 0.40 -4.54
C VAL A 66 9.74 -1.12 -4.72
N ASP A 67 10.94 -1.69 -4.63
CA ASP A 67 11.15 -3.13 -4.71
C ASP A 67 10.41 -3.86 -3.58
N ARG A 68 10.43 -3.31 -2.36
CA ARG A 68 9.66 -3.83 -1.22
C ARG A 68 8.15 -3.78 -1.47
N LEU A 69 7.63 -2.67 -2.00
CA LEU A 69 6.22 -2.53 -2.37
C LEU A 69 5.79 -3.59 -3.39
N ILE A 70 6.61 -3.90 -4.39
CA ILE A 70 6.33 -4.94 -5.38
C ILE A 70 6.22 -6.33 -4.71
N VAL A 71 7.13 -6.65 -3.79
CA VAL A 71 7.12 -7.93 -3.08
C VAL A 71 5.91 -8.03 -2.15
N LEU A 72 5.63 -6.99 -1.36
CA LEU A 72 4.49 -6.95 -0.44
C LEU A 72 3.16 -6.96 -1.19
N GLY A 73 3.05 -6.29 -2.33
CA GLY A 73 1.86 -6.31 -3.18
C GLY A 73 1.49 -7.73 -3.61
N LYS A 74 2.47 -8.49 -4.12
CA LYS A 74 2.27 -9.91 -4.48
C LYS A 74 1.95 -10.80 -3.28
N ALA A 75 2.45 -10.47 -2.09
CA ALA A 75 2.10 -11.19 -0.87
C ALA A 75 0.64 -10.91 -0.47
N ASN A 76 0.22 -9.65 -0.57
CA ASN A 76 -1.14 -9.21 -0.26
C ASN A 76 -2.18 -9.82 -1.20
N GLU A 77 -1.91 -9.83 -2.50
CA GLU A 77 -2.76 -10.53 -3.49
C GLU A 77 -2.96 -12.00 -3.11
N ARG A 78 -1.86 -12.73 -2.85
CA ARG A 78 -1.92 -14.14 -2.44
C ARG A 78 -2.68 -14.37 -1.13
N HIS A 79 -2.53 -13.47 -0.15
CA HIS A 79 -3.27 -13.54 1.12
C HIS A 79 -4.78 -13.45 0.88
N TRP A 80 -5.22 -12.49 0.07
CA TRP A 80 -6.63 -12.32 -0.25
C TRP A 80 -7.18 -13.47 -1.10
N ASP A 81 -6.42 -13.97 -2.08
CA ASP A 81 -6.80 -15.15 -2.85
C ASP A 81 -7.04 -16.37 -1.94
N GLN A 82 -6.19 -16.57 -0.93
CA GLN A 82 -6.37 -17.65 0.05
C GLN A 82 -7.60 -17.43 0.93
N LYS A 83 -7.83 -16.21 1.42
CA LYS A 83 -9.04 -15.86 2.18
C LYS A 83 -10.31 -16.12 1.36
N TRP A 84 -10.32 -15.70 0.10
CA TRP A 84 -11.45 -15.95 -0.80
C TRP A 84 -11.67 -17.43 -1.08
N ALA A 85 -10.60 -18.19 -1.32
CA ALA A 85 -10.70 -19.64 -1.51
C ALA A 85 -11.24 -20.36 -0.27
N ALA A 86 -10.80 -19.98 0.94
CA ALA A 86 -11.29 -20.53 2.19
C ALA A 86 -12.78 -20.22 2.39
N TRP A 87 -13.17 -18.96 2.22
CA TRP A 87 -14.58 -18.55 2.29
C TRP A 87 -15.46 -19.30 1.28
N ALA A 88 -15.00 -19.46 0.03
CA ALA A 88 -15.75 -20.18 -1.00
C ALA A 88 -15.94 -21.67 -0.65
N ALA A 89 -14.92 -22.32 -0.08
CA ALA A 89 -14.99 -23.71 0.36
C ALA A 89 -16.01 -23.89 1.50
N GLU A 90 -16.03 -23.00 2.48
CA GLU A 90 -16.99 -23.01 3.60
C GLU A 90 -18.43 -22.84 3.10
N ASN A 91 -18.66 -21.93 2.16
CA ASN A 91 -20.00 -21.64 1.64
C ASN A 91 -20.51 -22.65 0.61
N THR A 92 -19.62 -23.36 -0.08
CA THR A 92 -20.00 -24.47 -0.98
C THR A 92 -20.43 -25.71 -0.19
N THR A 93 -19.85 -25.92 1.00
CA THR A 93 -20.15 -27.07 1.86
C THR A 93 -21.53 -26.96 2.53
N PHE A 94 -22.02 -25.75 2.79
CA PHE A 94 -23.36 -25.52 3.37
C PHE A 94 -24.52 -25.56 2.37
N GLY A 95 -24.24 -25.47 1.06
CA GLY A 95 -25.26 -25.51 0.00
C GLY A 95 -25.61 -26.90 -0.53
N GLY A 96 -25.04 -27.97 0.05
CA GLY A 96 -25.14 -29.34 -0.46
C GLY A 96 -26.35 -30.18 0.03
N ASP A 97 -27.05 -29.75 1.08
CA ASP A 97 -28.14 -30.51 1.72
C ASP A 97 -29.54 -29.93 1.42
N VAL A 98 -29.76 -29.44 0.20
CA VAL A 98 -31.13 -29.12 -0.28
C VAL A 98 -31.32 -29.62 -1.71
N TRP A 99 -31.39 -30.95 -1.86
CA TRP A 99 -32.09 -31.61 -2.95
C TRP A 99 -32.77 -32.88 -2.43
#